data_AF-A0A9N8JQM3-F1
#
_entry.id   AF-A0A9N8JQM3-F1
#
_cell.length_a   1.000
_cell.length_b   1.000
_cell.length_c   1.000
_cell.angle_alpha   90.00
_cell.angle_beta   90.00
_cell.angle_gamma   90.00
#
_symmetry.space_group_name_H-M   'P 1'
#
loop_
_entity.id
_entity.type
_entity.pdbx_description
1 polymer ?
#
loop_
_entity_poly.entity_id
_entity_poly.type
_entity_poly.pdbx_seq_one_letter_code
_entity_poly.pdbx_strand_id
1 'polypeptide(L)'
;MDEEEYVCSFCKCYSFLSRYVCKKSGKVMCLLHAGAYECCDSKESDRYAGAAHDHILSLRMTDKELKAMVQKVVDRAKLPEAWAQKVDDYLGQEPRPSLKILRSLLNEGERIPFDIPQLADLKRYVERCNEWVEEATIYITRKQQNRAKGKPSRKKSTVAESDERDKELRNFENMQKLLATADEIHFDCPEYKTLREREADINDFKAKAVAICMGQQHHPRSTQEIEEVFELGKGLNIDLPELENLEKLLNHVKWLDEAHTRPVHLQTLQEVDVFINRGLEIGIPETNPHILRLRDARTQGEYWEAKAKEIMSVENVHYQQLDALSKQAAGLPVTAETLARVDAILKKQREAQEKILALYQQSKNPDFRSRPMYKDVRDVMASLEELNNKPAGTVDLEKEQRRHEDWMRRGKKLFGKANAPLHILHQHMNLVKERNDACFELRDKPRMPVEPSSREHTPELDTKNNFPDVFCLCRRPEAGMMIECELCHEW
;
A
#
# COMPACT_ATOMS: atom_id res chain seq x y z
N MET A 1 -48.92 77.68 -4.82
CA MET A 1 -49.90 77.91 -5.90
C MET A 1 -51.22 78.16 -5.21
N ASP A 2 -51.87 79.27 -5.53
CA ASP A 2 -53.11 79.65 -4.88
C ASP A 2 -54.26 78.77 -5.39
N GLU A 3 -55.08 78.20 -4.51
CA GLU A 3 -56.20 77.32 -4.91
C GLU A 3 -57.23 78.06 -5.76
N GLU A 4 -57.36 79.38 -5.53
CA GLU A 4 -58.24 80.27 -6.28
C GLU A 4 -57.90 80.33 -7.78
N GLU A 5 -56.64 80.09 -8.16
CA GLU A 5 -56.22 80.06 -9.57
C GLU A 5 -56.75 78.85 -10.34
N TYR A 6 -57.28 77.84 -9.67
CA TYR A 6 -57.78 76.61 -10.29
C TYR A 6 -59.29 76.43 -10.13
N VAL A 7 -59.95 77.29 -9.37
CA VAL A 7 -61.38 77.18 -9.11
C VAL A 7 -62.16 77.98 -10.16
N CYS A 8 -63.15 77.35 -10.80
CA CYS A 8 -64.01 78.06 -11.73
C CYS A 8 -64.84 79.13 -11.00
N SER A 9 -64.79 80.38 -11.45
CA SER A 9 -65.51 81.49 -10.84
C SER A 9 -67.02 81.31 -10.79
N PHE A 10 -67.60 80.53 -11.72
CA PHE A 10 -69.03 80.23 -11.78
C PHE A 10 -69.43 79.00 -10.95
N CYS A 11 -69.03 77.79 -11.36
CA CYS A 11 -69.47 76.56 -10.69
C CYS A 11 -68.62 76.14 -9.50
N LYS A 12 -67.53 76.86 -9.21
CA LYS A 12 -66.58 76.55 -8.14
C LYS A 12 -65.91 75.18 -8.24
N CYS A 13 -66.00 74.49 -9.39
CA CYS A 13 -65.27 73.24 -9.62
C CYS A 13 -63.77 73.49 -9.81
N TYR A 14 -62.97 72.56 -9.31
CA TYR A 14 -61.52 72.56 -9.46
C TYR A 14 -61.12 72.14 -10.89
N SER A 15 -60.53 73.06 -11.64
CA SER A 15 -60.21 72.97 -13.07
C SER A 15 -58.72 72.64 -13.26
N PHE A 16 -58.31 71.46 -12.79
CA PHE A 16 -56.89 71.07 -12.72
C PHE A 16 -56.21 70.80 -14.06
N LEU A 17 -56.90 70.10 -14.98
CA LEU A 17 -56.32 69.64 -16.25
C LEU A 17 -56.30 70.73 -17.32
N SER A 18 -57.34 71.56 -17.33
CA SER A 18 -57.56 72.58 -18.34
C SER A 18 -58.43 73.68 -17.77
N ARG A 19 -58.05 74.93 -18.00
CA ARG A 19 -58.75 76.10 -17.49
C ARG A 19 -58.71 77.24 -18.51
N TYR A 20 -59.77 78.02 -18.52
CA TYR A 20 -59.90 79.22 -19.33
C TYR A 20 -59.66 80.44 -18.44
N VAL A 21 -58.69 81.26 -18.76
CA VAL A 21 -58.29 82.42 -17.97
C VAL A 21 -58.57 83.68 -18.76
N CYS A 22 -59.42 84.55 -18.22
CA CYS A 22 -59.66 85.88 -18.76
C CYS A 22 -58.60 86.84 -18.21
N LYS A 23 -57.73 87.38 -19.06
CA LYS A 23 -56.73 88.38 -18.68
C LYS A 23 -57.34 89.74 -18.31
N LYS A 24 -58.53 90.06 -18.83
CA LYS A 24 -59.23 91.31 -18.53
C LYS A 24 -59.75 91.37 -17.09
N SER A 25 -60.30 90.27 -16.59
CA SER A 25 -60.92 90.23 -15.26
C SER A 25 -60.18 89.37 -14.23
N GLY A 26 -59.17 88.62 -14.65
CA GLY A 26 -58.48 87.64 -13.81
C GLY A 26 -59.32 86.40 -13.48
N LYS A 27 -60.58 86.32 -13.94
CA LYS A 27 -61.46 85.19 -13.63
C LYS A 27 -61.01 83.91 -14.36
N VAL A 28 -61.00 82.82 -13.61
CA VAL A 28 -60.72 81.47 -14.12
C VAL A 28 -62.03 80.70 -14.31
N MET A 29 -62.17 79.98 -15.41
CA MET A 29 -63.36 79.22 -15.76
C MET A 29 -62.98 77.79 -16.17
N CYS A 30 -63.83 76.81 -15.85
CA CYS A 30 -63.69 75.46 -16.41
C CYS A 30 -64.13 75.47 -17.88
N LEU A 31 -63.73 74.45 -18.65
CA LEU A 31 -64.05 74.40 -20.09
C LEU A 31 -65.54 74.31 -20.40
N LEU A 32 -66.36 73.76 -19.49
CA LEU A 32 -67.81 73.72 -19.65
C LEU A 32 -68.47 75.11 -19.54
N HIS A 33 -67.81 76.05 -18.86
CA HIS A 33 -68.31 77.41 -18.65
C HIS A 33 -67.47 78.47 -19.37
N ALA A 34 -66.43 78.07 -20.10
CA ALA A 34 -65.57 78.95 -20.86
C ALA A 34 -66.38 79.64 -21.98
N GLY A 35 -66.31 80.96 -22.08
CA GLY A 35 -67.01 81.76 -23.10
C GLY A 35 -68.52 81.95 -22.87
N ALA A 36 -69.25 80.89 -22.50
CA ALA A 36 -70.70 80.90 -22.27
C ALA A 36 -71.13 81.82 -21.11
N TYR A 37 -70.30 81.92 -20.07
CA TYR A 37 -70.57 82.75 -18.90
C TYR A 37 -69.71 84.01 -18.88
N GLU A 38 -70.24 85.07 -18.27
CA GLU A 38 -69.64 86.40 -18.29
C GLU A 38 -68.37 86.49 -17.44
N CYS A 39 -67.22 86.29 -18.09
CA CYS A 39 -65.92 86.56 -17.51
C CYS A 39 -65.53 88.06 -17.60
N CYS A 40 -65.95 88.77 -18.65
CA CYS A 40 -65.72 90.20 -18.89
C CYS A 40 -66.80 90.80 -19.82
N ASP A 41 -66.78 92.11 -20.05
CA ASP A 41 -67.76 92.86 -20.87
C ASP A 41 -67.66 92.59 -22.39
N SER A 42 -66.80 91.66 -22.82
CA SER A 42 -66.71 91.27 -24.24
C SER A 42 -67.92 90.42 -24.64
N LYS A 43 -68.37 90.51 -25.90
CA LYS A 43 -69.49 89.68 -26.40
C LYS A 43 -69.12 88.20 -26.38
N GLU A 44 -70.11 87.32 -26.27
CA GLU A 44 -69.90 85.87 -26.23
C GLU A 44 -69.06 85.35 -27.41
N SER A 45 -69.34 85.82 -28.63
CA SER A 45 -68.54 85.52 -29.83
C SER A 45 -67.05 85.84 -29.65
N ASP A 46 -66.76 86.96 -29.01
CA ASP A 46 -65.40 87.49 -28.85
C ASP A 46 -64.66 86.77 -27.71
N ARG A 47 -65.39 86.25 -26.71
CA ARG A 47 -64.85 85.39 -25.64
C ARG A 47 -64.38 84.04 -26.19
N TYR A 48 -65.03 83.49 -27.21
CA TYR A 48 -64.61 82.26 -27.89
C TYR A 48 -63.56 82.50 -28.99
N ALA A 49 -63.66 83.61 -29.73
CA ALA A 49 -62.80 83.89 -30.89
C ALA A 49 -61.37 84.30 -30.51
N GLY A 50 -61.13 84.78 -29.28
CA GLY A 50 -59.78 85.10 -28.80
C GLY A 50 -59.06 86.21 -29.56
N ALA A 51 -59.79 87.02 -30.34
CA ALA A 51 -59.26 87.98 -31.32
C ALA A 51 -58.28 89.03 -30.76
N ALA A 52 -58.32 89.29 -29.45
CA ALA A 52 -57.46 90.25 -28.76
C ALA A 52 -56.44 89.60 -27.79
N HIS A 53 -56.28 88.26 -27.81
CA HIS A 53 -55.47 87.50 -26.85
C HIS A 53 -55.83 87.71 -25.35
N ASP A 54 -57.02 88.23 -25.08
CA ASP A 54 -57.55 88.52 -23.75
C ASP A 54 -58.01 87.27 -22.98
N HIS A 55 -58.12 86.14 -23.67
CA HIS A 55 -58.65 84.89 -23.15
C HIS A 55 -57.70 83.76 -23.50
N ILE A 56 -57.19 83.07 -22.48
CA ILE A 56 -56.16 82.04 -22.64
C ILE A 56 -56.69 80.71 -22.14
N LEU A 57 -56.62 79.70 -23.01
CA LEU A 57 -56.77 78.32 -22.61
C LEU A 57 -55.43 77.81 -22.05
N SER A 58 -55.38 77.57 -20.75
CA SER A 58 -54.23 76.96 -20.07
C SER A 58 -54.49 75.47 -19.92
N LEU A 59 -53.69 74.67 -20.62
CA LEU A 59 -53.67 73.22 -20.52
C LEU A 59 -52.51 72.81 -19.60
N ARG A 60 -52.79 71.98 -18.60
CA ARG A 60 -51.74 71.42 -17.73
C ARG A 60 -50.93 70.35 -18.45
N MET A 61 -51.58 69.58 -19.31
CA MET A 61 -50.99 68.49 -20.07
C MET A 61 -51.60 68.49 -21.47
N THR A 62 -50.79 68.14 -22.45
CA THR A 62 -51.24 67.87 -23.82
C THR A 62 -51.93 66.51 -23.91
N ASP A 63 -52.79 66.32 -24.92
CA ASP A 63 -53.42 65.03 -25.19
C ASP A 63 -52.39 63.91 -25.40
N LYS A 64 -51.22 64.23 -25.97
CA LYS A 64 -50.13 63.27 -26.17
C LYS A 64 -49.57 62.78 -24.84
N GLU A 65 -49.35 63.69 -23.89
CA GLU A 65 -48.87 63.34 -22.54
C GLU A 65 -49.91 62.56 -21.74
N LEU A 66 -51.19 62.94 -21.84
CA LEU A 66 -52.28 62.22 -21.18
C LEU A 66 -52.41 60.80 -21.73
N LYS A 67 -52.40 60.62 -23.06
CA LYS A 67 -52.41 59.29 -23.71
C LYS A 67 -51.19 58.46 -23.30
N ALA A 68 -50.01 59.06 -23.23
CA ALA A 68 -48.81 58.36 -22.77
C ALA A 68 -48.90 57.93 -21.30
N MET A 69 -49.54 58.73 -20.43
CA MET A 69 -49.78 58.37 -19.03
C MET A 69 -50.78 57.22 -18.92
N VAL A 70 -51.89 57.27 -19.67
CA VAL A 70 -52.86 56.17 -19.73
C VAL A 70 -52.19 54.89 -20.22
N GLN A 71 -51.38 54.96 -21.26
CA GLN A 71 -50.67 53.79 -21.80
C GLN A 71 -49.80 53.13 -20.74
N LYS A 72 -49.04 53.90 -19.95
CA LYS A 72 -48.21 53.34 -18.85
C LYS A 72 -49.05 52.57 -17.81
N VAL A 73 -50.24 53.07 -17.49
CA VAL A 73 -51.16 52.38 -16.55
C VAL A 73 -51.73 51.11 -17.18
N VAL A 74 -52.15 51.19 -18.44
CA VAL A 74 -52.66 50.04 -19.21
C VAL A 74 -51.60 48.95 -19.34
N ASP A 75 -50.36 49.32 -19.68
CA ASP A 75 -49.24 48.38 -19.80
C ASP A 75 -48.98 47.68 -18.46
N ARG A 76 -49.02 48.42 -17.34
CA ARG A 76 -48.85 47.85 -15.99
C ARG A 76 -49.99 46.91 -15.61
N ALA A 77 -51.22 47.28 -15.96
CA ALA A 77 -52.42 46.49 -15.66
C ALA A 77 -52.48 45.18 -16.46
N LYS A 78 -51.92 45.16 -17.68
CA LYS A 78 -51.87 43.97 -18.54
C LYS A 78 -50.77 42.97 -18.18
N LEU A 79 -49.82 43.32 -17.31
CA LEU A 79 -48.69 42.44 -16.97
C LEU A 79 -49.11 41.05 -16.45
N PRO A 80 -50.10 40.89 -15.55
CA PRO A 80 -50.55 39.57 -15.10
C PRO A 80 -51.08 38.70 -16.23
N GLU A 81 -51.95 39.25 -17.08
CA GLU A 81 -52.56 38.55 -18.22
C GLU A 81 -51.51 38.19 -19.29
N ALA A 82 -50.60 39.11 -19.58
CA ALA A 82 -49.51 38.89 -20.53
C ALA A 82 -48.51 37.82 -20.04
N TRP A 83 -48.21 37.80 -18.73
CA TRP A 83 -47.37 36.78 -18.13
C TRP A 83 -48.05 35.41 -18.17
N ALA A 84 -49.34 35.34 -17.81
CA ALA A 84 -50.13 34.11 -17.85
C ALA A 84 -50.14 33.49 -19.26
N GLN A 85 -50.46 34.31 -20.28
CA GLN A 85 -50.43 33.87 -21.67
C GLN A 85 -49.05 33.38 -22.09
N LYS A 86 -47.97 34.08 -21.68
CA LYS A 86 -46.59 33.68 -21.99
C LYS A 86 -46.24 32.31 -21.40
N VAL A 87 -46.73 31.99 -20.20
CA VAL A 87 -46.54 30.67 -19.57
C VAL A 87 -47.32 29.60 -20.33
N ASP A 88 -48.60 29.84 -20.62
CA ASP A 88 -49.45 28.90 -21.34
C ASP A 88 -48.91 28.61 -22.76
N ASP A 89 -48.48 29.65 -23.49
CA ASP A 89 -47.89 29.51 -24.82
C ASP A 89 -46.60 28.67 -24.79
N TYR A 90 -45.74 28.91 -23.81
CA TYR A 90 -44.48 28.17 -23.69
C TYR A 90 -44.71 26.69 -23.32
N LEU A 91 -45.58 26.43 -22.34
CA LEU A 91 -45.93 25.06 -21.94
C LEU A 91 -46.71 24.30 -23.03
N GLY A 92 -47.46 25.02 -23.88
CA GLY A 92 -48.16 24.43 -25.02
C GLY A 92 -47.25 24.08 -26.21
N GLN A 93 -46.12 24.77 -26.37
CA GLN A 93 -45.17 24.54 -27.47
C GLN A 93 -44.10 23.50 -27.11
N GLU A 94 -43.64 23.49 -25.86
CA GLU A 94 -42.52 22.65 -25.42
C GLU A 94 -43.02 21.47 -24.55
N PRO A 95 -43.06 20.23 -25.07
CA PRO A 95 -43.54 19.07 -24.32
C PRO A 95 -42.62 18.64 -23.17
N ARG A 96 -41.35 19.07 -23.21
CA ARG A 96 -40.39 18.94 -22.09
C ARG A 96 -39.74 20.30 -21.83
N PRO A 97 -40.40 21.21 -21.10
CA PRO A 97 -39.90 22.55 -20.88
C PRO A 97 -38.56 22.55 -20.13
N SER A 98 -37.66 23.45 -20.55
CA SER A 98 -36.37 23.65 -19.86
C SER A 98 -36.56 24.24 -18.46
N LEU A 99 -36.00 23.60 -17.43
CA LEU A 99 -36.04 24.08 -16.05
C LEU A 99 -35.46 25.49 -15.88
N LYS A 100 -34.46 25.85 -16.70
CA LYS A 100 -33.87 27.20 -16.69
C LYS A 100 -34.89 28.27 -17.08
N ILE A 101 -35.70 28.01 -18.10
CA ILE A 101 -36.73 28.95 -18.58
C ILE A 101 -37.87 29.01 -17.56
N LEU A 102 -38.30 27.87 -17.02
CA LEU A 102 -39.34 27.81 -15.99
C LEU A 102 -38.97 28.62 -14.73
N ARG A 103 -37.71 28.52 -14.27
CA ARG A 103 -37.19 29.36 -13.17
C ARG A 103 -37.21 30.86 -13.51
N SER A 104 -36.96 31.22 -14.78
CA SER A 104 -37.06 32.61 -15.25
C SER A 104 -38.50 33.12 -15.23
N LEU A 105 -39.44 32.32 -15.76
CA LEU A 105 -40.87 32.64 -15.76
C LEU A 105 -41.42 32.79 -14.33
N LEU A 106 -41.01 31.91 -13.42
CA LEU A 106 -41.37 31.99 -12.00
C LEU A 106 -40.89 33.31 -11.37
N ASN A 107 -39.63 33.70 -11.58
CA ASN A 107 -39.07 34.96 -11.07
C ASN A 107 -39.75 36.20 -11.70
N GLU A 108 -40.11 36.13 -12.99
CA GLU A 108 -40.91 37.18 -13.62
C GLU A 108 -42.29 37.33 -12.94
N GLY A 109 -42.96 36.22 -12.64
CA GLY A 109 -44.26 36.19 -12.00
C GLY A 109 -44.23 36.68 -10.54
N GLU A 110 -43.24 36.26 -9.75
CA GLU A 110 -43.06 36.70 -8.36
C GLU A 110 -42.81 38.21 -8.22
N ARG A 111 -42.33 38.88 -9.27
CA ARG A 111 -42.14 40.34 -9.30
C ARG A 111 -43.42 41.12 -9.58
N ILE A 112 -44.49 40.45 -10.01
CA ILE A 112 -45.78 41.09 -10.28
C ILE A 112 -46.53 41.21 -8.94
N PRO A 113 -46.81 42.42 -8.43
CA PRO A 113 -47.52 42.63 -7.17
C PRO A 113 -49.03 42.46 -7.36
N PHE A 114 -49.44 41.28 -7.83
CA PHE A 114 -50.82 40.88 -8.07
C PHE A 114 -50.93 39.36 -7.93
N ASP A 115 -52.08 38.88 -7.47
CA ASP A 115 -52.30 37.44 -7.32
C ASP A 115 -52.62 36.81 -8.67
N ILE A 116 -51.78 35.87 -9.11
CA ILE A 116 -51.90 35.19 -10.40
C ILE A 116 -52.11 33.70 -10.11
N PRO A 117 -53.29 33.12 -10.39
CA PRO A 117 -53.60 31.73 -10.04
C PRO A 117 -52.58 30.70 -10.54
N GLN A 118 -52.11 30.86 -11.79
CA GLN A 118 -51.14 29.96 -12.43
C GLN A 118 -49.74 29.99 -11.79
N LEU A 119 -49.41 31.04 -11.04
CA LEU A 119 -48.10 31.20 -10.40
C LEU A 119 -47.86 30.14 -9.32
N ALA A 120 -48.90 29.78 -8.57
CA ALA A 120 -48.81 28.76 -7.53
C ALA A 120 -48.50 27.37 -8.10
N ASP A 121 -49.14 27.02 -9.22
CA ASP A 121 -48.92 25.74 -9.90
C ASP A 121 -47.54 25.67 -10.56
N LEU A 122 -47.11 26.76 -11.22
CA LEU A 122 -45.75 26.86 -11.76
C LEU A 122 -44.69 26.71 -10.65
N LYS A 123 -44.91 27.35 -9.51
CA LYS A 123 -44.00 27.26 -8.35
C LYS A 123 -43.86 25.81 -7.86
N ARG A 124 -44.98 25.12 -7.62
CA ARG A 124 -44.98 23.71 -7.21
C ARG A 124 -44.28 22.80 -8.23
N TYR A 125 -44.50 23.04 -9.52
CA TYR A 125 -43.85 22.30 -10.59
C TYR A 125 -42.33 22.51 -10.59
N VAL A 126 -41.87 23.77 -10.50
CA VAL A 126 -40.45 24.12 -10.43
C VAL A 126 -39.78 23.56 -9.17
N GLU A 127 -40.45 23.59 -8.02
CA GLU A 127 -39.97 23.00 -6.77
C GLU A 127 -39.75 21.49 -6.93
N ARG A 128 -40.72 20.75 -7.48
CA ARG A 128 -40.58 19.31 -7.75
C ARG A 128 -39.43 18.99 -8.70
N CYS A 129 -39.23 19.80 -9.75
CA CYS A 129 -38.08 19.66 -10.65
C CYS A 129 -36.75 19.92 -9.93
N ASN A 130 -36.71 20.89 -9.00
CA ASN A 130 -35.50 21.19 -8.22
C ASN A 130 -35.16 20.05 -7.26
N GLU A 131 -36.15 19.49 -6.56
CA GLU A 131 -35.96 18.31 -5.68
C GLU A 131 -35.33 17.15 -6.47
N TRP A 132 -35.85 16.87 -7.66
CA TRP A 132 -35.28 15.86 -8.55
C TRP A 132 -33.83 16.18 -8.93
N VAL A 133 -33.52 17.44 -9.28
CA VAL A 133 -32.15 17.86 -9.62
C VAL A 133 -31.20 17.71 -8.45
N GLU A 134 -31.64 18.02 -7.22
CA GLU A 134 -30.85 17.83 -6.01
C GLU A 134 -30.53 16.34 -5.80
N GLU A 135 -31.51 15.45 -5.95
CA GLU A 135 -31.30 14.01 -5.89
C GLU A 135 -30.35 13.50 -6.98
N ALA A 136 -30.55 13.92 -8.24
CA ALA A 136 -29.70 13.55 -9.38
C ALA A 136 -28.25 14.03 -9.20
N THR A 137 -28.07 15.22 -8.63
CA THR A 137 -26.74 15.81 -8.38
C THR A 137 -25.92 14.93 -7.43
N ILE A 138 -26.55 14.27 -6.46
CA ILE A 138 -25.87 13.34 -5.54
C ILE A 138 -25.25 12.17 -6.33
N TYR A 139 -25.98 11.63 -7.32
CA TYR A 139 -25.45 10.57 -8.19
C TYR A 139 -24.29 11.09 -9.05
N ILE A 140 -24.40 12.27 -9.65
CA ILE A 140 -23.40 12.83 -10.57
C ILE A 140 -22.09 13.20 -9.84
N THR A 141 -22.19 13.90 -8.72
CA THR A 141 -21.02 14.47 -8.01
C THR A 141 -20.23 13.47 -7.19
N ARG A 142 -20.76 12.25 -6.95
CA ARG A 142 -20.08 11.19 -6.17
C ARG A 142 -18.78 10.68 -6.78
N LYS A 143 -18.42 11.08 -8.01
CA LYS A 143 -17.29 10.56 -8.79
C LYS A 143 -15.88 10.83 -8.22
N GLN A 144 -15.70 11.30 -6.97
CA GLN A 144 -14.37 11.68 -6.46
C GLN A 144 -14.01 11.38 -5.01
N GLN A 145 -14.83 10.64 -4.25
CA GLN A 145 -14.39 10.19 -2.91
C GLN A 145 -14.26 8.67 -2.87
N ASN A 146 -13.17 8.18 -3.47
CA ASN A 146 -12.54 6.95 -3.01
C ASN A 146 -12.17 7.16 -1.53
N ARG A 147 -13.04 6.67 -0.65
CA ARG A 147 -12.91 6.78 0.80
C ARG A 147 -11.65 6.00 1.21
N ALA A 148 -10.52 6.71 1.26
CA ALA A 148 -9.37 6.30 2.04
C ALA A 148 -9.88 5.87 3.42
N LYS A 149 -9.53 4.64 3.83
CA LYS A 149 -9.87 4.02 5.10
C LYS A 149 -9.37 4.88 6.27
N GLY A 150 -10.14 5.91 6.64
CA GLY A 150 -9.93 6.76 7.81
C GLY A 150 -10.80 6.31 8.97
N LYS A 151 -10.15 6.03 10.11
CA LYS A 151 -10.66 5.45 11.36
C LYS A 151 -12.09 5.91 11.77
N PRO A 152 -12.94 5.00 12.30
CA PRO A 152 -14.26 5.37 12.78
C PRO A 152 -14.17 5.93 14.20
N SER A 153 -14.47 7.22 14.35
CA SER A 153 -14.61 7.91 15.65
C SER A 153 -15.93 8.70 15.72
N ARG A 154 -17.03 8.17 15.18
CA ARG A 154 -18.37 8.76 15.32
C ARG A 154 -19.40 7.74 15.80
N LYS A 155 -20.41 8.23 16.52
CA LYS A 155 -21.50 7.49 17.18
C LYS A 155 -22.14 6.45 16.25
N LYS A 156 -22.39 5.25 16.78
CA LYS A 156 -22.91 4.08 16.05
C LYS A 156 -24.19 4.34 15.22
N SER A 157 -25.09 5.22 15.67
CA SER A 157 -26.35 5.49 14.95
C SER A 157 -26.17 6.29 13.65
N THR A 158 -25.35 7.34 13.68
CA THR A 158 -25.13 8.21 12.50
C THR A 158 -24.29 7.55 11.40
N VAL A 159 -23.51 6.53 11.75
CA VAL A 159 -22.69 5.77 10.79
C VAL A 159 -23.54 4.75 10.04
N ALA A 160 -24.50 4.11 10.71
CA ALA A 160 -25.41 3.16 10.09
C ALA A 160 -26.32 3.84 9.04
N GLU A 161 -26.88 5.00 9.38
CA GLU A 161 -27.72 5.81 8.48
C GLU A 161 -26.94 6.30 7.24
N SER A 162 -25.67 6.71 7.43
CA SER A 162 -24.82 7.10 6.31
C SER A 162 -24.44 5.93 5.41
N ASP A 163 -24.23 4.75 5.97
CA ASP A 163 -23.86 3.55 5.21
C ASP A 163 -25.07 2.97 4.46
N GLU A 164 -26.29 3.07 5.00
CA GLU A 164 -27.53 2.70 4.30
C GLU A 164 -27.81 3.63 3.11
N ARG A 165 -27.75 4.95 3.33
CA ARG A 165 -27.87 5.93 2.24
C ARG A 165 -26.81 5.74 1.17
N ASP A 166 -25.59 5.37 1.56
CA ASP A 166 -24.51 5.06 0.62
C ASP A 166 -24.78 3.81 -0.23
N LYS A 167 -25.44 2.79 0.34
CA LYS A 167 -25.87 1.58 -0.38
C LYS A 167 -27.00 1.88 -1.35
N GLU A 168 -27.99 2.67 -0.94
CA GLU A 168 -29.09 3.08 -1.82
C GLU A 168 -28.59 3.83 -3.06
N LEU A 169 -27.59 4.69 -2.88
CA LEU A 169 -26.94 5.42 -3.98
C LEU A 169 -26.02 4.55 -4.85
N ARG A 170 -25.61 3.36 -4.37
CA ARG A 170 -24.88 2.36 -5.17
C ARG A 170 -25.81 1.38 -5.88
N ASN A 171 -27.09 1.37 -5.54
CA ASN A 171 -28.08 0.53 -6.20
C ASN A 171 -28.46 1.13 -7.56
N PHE A 172 -28.12 0.43 -8.64
CA PHE A 172 -28.45 0.85 -10.01
C PHE A 172 -29.95 1.03 -10.22
N GLU A 173 -30.81 0.19 -9.62
CA GLU A 173 -32.26 0.28 -9.76
C GLU A 173 -32.82 1.60 -9.25
N ASN A 174 -32.23 2.17 -8.19
CA ASN A 174 -32.66 3.45 -7.65
C ASN A 174 -32.35 4.61 -8.60
N MET A 175 -31.23 4.55 -9.32
CA MET A 175 -30.93 5.49 -10.40
C MET A 175 -31.93 5.36 -11.55
N GLN A 176 -32.31 4.15 -11.94
CA GLN A 176 -33.31 3.93 -12.98
C GLN A 176 -34.69 4.45 -12.57
N LYS A 177 -35.10 4.24 -11.32
CA LYS A 177 -36.33 4.81 -10.75
C LYS A 177 -36.31 6.34 -10.79
N LEU A 178 -35.19 6.96 -10.42
CA LEU A 178 -35.03 8.42 -10.47
C LEU A 178 -35.19 8.94 -11.90
N LEU A 179 -34.61 8.27 -12.89
CA LEU A 179 -34.77 8.62 -14.30
C LEU A 179 -36.22 8.45 -14.80
N ALA A 180 -36.92 7.41 -14.36
CA ALA A 180 -38.35 7.22 -14.64
C ALA A 180 -39.21 8.35 -14.03
N THR A 181 -38.90 8.79 -12.81
CA THR A 181 -39.57 9.94 -12.19
C THR A 181 -39.37 11.22 -13.01
N ALA A 182 -38.17 11.45 -13.58
CA ALA A 182 -37.95 12.59 -14.49
C ALA A 182 -38.78 12.48 -15.78
N ASP A 183 -38.90 11.27 -16.34
CA ASP A 183 -39.77 11.05 -17.50
C ASP A 183 -41.23 11.34 -17.18
N GLU A 184 -41.70 11.02 -15.98
CA GLU A 184 -43.07 11.32 -15.52
C GLU A 184 -43.30 12.82 -15.30
N ILE A 185 -42.31 13.58 -14.82
CA ILE A 185 -42.41 15.03 -14.61
C ILE A 185 -42.32 15.79 -15.95
N HIS A 186 -41.73 15.19 -16.99
CA HIS A 186 -41.60 15.73 -18.35
C HIS A 186 -40.89 17.09 -18.40
N PHE A 187 -39.66 17.20 -17.91
CA PHE A 187 -38.86 18.43 -18.01
C PHE A 187 -37.46 18.17 -18.59
N ASP A 188 -36.77 19.24 -19.03
CA ASP A 188 -35.37 19.14 -19.50
C ASP A 188 -34.40 19.91 -18.58
N CYS A 189 -33.31 19.24 -18.21
CA CYS A 189 -32.18 19.82 -17.47
C CYS A 189 -30.86 19.10 -17.82
N PRO A 190 -29.69 19.74 -17.64
CA PRO A 190 -28.41 19.11 -17.95
C PRO A 190 -28.13 17.88 -17.08
N GLU A 191 -28.56 17.88 -15.81
CA GLU A 191 -28.36 16.75 -14.89
C GLU A 191 -29.08 15.49 -15.37
N TYR A 192 -30.26 15.62 -15.97
CA TYR A 192 -30.99 14.52 -16.61
C TYR A 192 -30.18 13.89 -17.75
N LYS A 193 -29.57 14.70 -18.62
CA LYS A 193 -28.73 14.22 -19.73
C LYS A 193 -27.50 13.48 -19.21
N THR A 194 -26.79 14.06 -18.23
CA THR A 194 -25.62 13.43 -17.62
C THR A 194 -25.97 12.12 -16.91
N LEU A 195 -27.10 12.06 -16.21
CA LEU A 195 -27.54 10.84 -15.52
C LEU A 195 -27.96 9.74 -16.52
N ARG A 196 -28.57 10.11 -17.64
CA ARG A 196 -28.88 9.20 -18.76
C ARG A 196 -27.65 8.64 -19.46
N GLU A 197 -26.66 9.49 -19.73
CA GLU A 197 -25.36 9.05 -20.29
C GLU A 197 -24.70 8.04 -19.35
N ARG A 198 -24.71 8.32 -18.04
CA ARG A 198 -24.19 7.38 -17.04
C ARG A 198 -24.96 6.06 -17.02
N GLU A 199 -26.30 6.09 -17.10
CA GLU A 199 -27.12 4.88 -17.22
C GLU A 199 -26.72 4.05 -18.46
N ALA A 200 -26.48 4.70 -19.59
CA ALA A 200 -26.03 4.06 -20.82
C ALA A 200 -24.65 3.40 -20.65
N ASP A 201 -23.68 4.11 -20.06
CA ASP A 201 -22.34 3.58 -19.76
C ASP A 201 -22.40 2.33 -18.87
N ILE A 202 -23.27 2.33 -17.85
CA ILE A 202 -23.47 1.19 -16.96
C ILE A 202 -24.07 0.00 -17.71
N ASN A 203 -25.07 0.24 -18.54
CA ASN A 203 -25.69 -0.83 -19.34
C ASN A 203 -24.73 -1.42 -20.38
N ASP A 204 -23.91 -0.59 -21.02
CA ASP A 204 -22.83 -1.04 -21.92
C ASP A 204 -21.79 -1.89 -21.17
N PHE A 205 -21.38 -1.46 -19.98
CA PHE A 205 -20.52 -2.27 -19.10
C PHE A 205 -21.17 -3.62 -18.75
N LYS A 206 -22.44 -3.65 -18.35
CA LYS A 206 -23.15 -4.90 -18.04
C LYS A 206 -23.17 -5.84 -19.25
N ALA A 207 -23.49 -5.33 -20.45
CA ALA A 207 -23.48 -6.11 -21.68
C ALA A 207 -22.09 -6.69 -21.97
N LYS A 208 -21.04 -5.87 -21.84
CA LYS A 208 -19.64 -6.31 -22.01
C LYS A 208 -19.25 -7.37 -20.98
N ALA A 209 -19.56 -7.16 -19.70
CA ALA A 209 -19.24 -8.10 -18.62
C ALA A 209 -19.96 -9.45 -18.78
N VAL A 210 -21.23 -9.44 -19.19
CA VAL A 210 -22.00 -10.66 -19.50
C VAL A 210 -21.41 -11.39 -20.70
N ALA A 211 -21.13 -10.68 -21.80
CA ALA A 211 -20.49 -11.27 -22.97
C ALA A 211 -19.12 -11.89 -22.61
N ILE A 212 -18.39 -11.28 -21.68
CA ILE A 212 -17.16 -11.83 -21.11
C ILE A 212 -17.43 -13.12 -20.35
N CYS A 213 -18.32 -13.11 -19.36
CA CYS A 213 -18.59 -14.28 -18.55
C CYS A 213 -19.17 -15.46 -19.35
N MET A 214 -19.99 -15.21 -20.37
CA MET A 214 -20.62 -16.25 -21.19
C MET A 214 -19.70 -16.83 -22.28
N GLY A 215 -18.46 -16.32 -22.43
CA GLY A 215 -17.54 -16.82 -23.44
C GLY A 215 -18.03 -16.64 -24.88
N GLN A 216 -18.97 -15.72 -25.14
CA GLN A 216 -19.59 -15.50 -26.45
C GLN A 216 -18.65 -14.86 -27.50
N GLN A 217 -17.38 -14.61 -27.16
CA GLN A 217 -16.37 -14.10 -28.08
C GLN A 217 -15.45 -15.26 -28.48
N HIS A 218 -15.29 -15.49 -29.79
CA HIS A 218 -14.54 -16.62 -30.38
C HIS A 218 -13.02 -16.61 -30.14
N HIS A 219 -12.49 -15.75 -29.26
CA HIS A 219 -11.05 -15.61 -29.00
C HIS A 219 -10.72 -15.93 -27.53
N PRO A 220 -9.63 -16.66 -27.24
CA PRO A 220 -9.12 -16.79 -25.87
C PRO A 220 -8.76 -15.39 -25.36
N ARG A 221 -9.46 -14.92 -24.33
CA ARG A 221 -9.25 -13.59 -23.77
C ARG A 221 -7.98 -13.57 -22.94
N SER A 222 -7.19 -12.51 -23.09
CA SER A 222 -6.06 -12.28 -22.22
C SER A 222 -6.52 -11.84 -20.82
N THR A 223 -5.72 -12.14 -19.80
CA THR A 223 -5.95 -11.70 -18.41
C THR A 223 -6.01 -10.17 -18.30
N GLN A 224 -5.27 -9.47 -19.17
CA GLN A 224 -5.28 -8.01 -19.26
C GLN A 224 -6.63 -7.45 -19.71
N GLU A 225 -7.25 -8.03 -20.74
CA GLU A 225 -8.57 -7.59 -21.21
C GLU A 225 -9.65 -7.70 -20.12
N ILE A 226 -9.65 -8.80 -19.36
CA ILE A 226 -10.60 -9.00 -18.26
C ILE A 226 -10.35 -7.99 -17.14
N GLU A 227 -9.07 -7.71 -16.83
CA GLU A 227 -8.66 -6.73 -15.83
C GLU A 227 -9.04 -5.30 -16.21
N GLU A 228 -8.84 -4.89 -17.46
CA GLU A 228 -9.24 -3.57 -17.98
C GLU A 228 -10.74 -3.33 -17.83
N VAL A 229 -11.56 -4.33 -18.20
CA VAL A 229 -13.02 -4.22 -18.06
C VAL A 229 -13.42 -4.21 -16.58
N PHE A 230 -12.75 -4.98 -15.73
CA PHE A 230 -13.00 -4.98 -14.30
C PHE A 230 -12.69 -3.63 -13.64
N GLU A 231 -11.57 -3.00 -14.00
CA GLU A 231 -11.20 -1.67 -13.51
C GLU A 231 -12.15 -0.57 -14.03
N LEU A 232 -12.63 -0.69 -15.27
CA LEU A 232 -13.71 0.19 -15.78
C LEU A 232 -14.97 0.06 -14.91
N GLY A 233 -15.38 -1.18 -14.60
CA GLY A 233 -16.54 -1.48 -13.76
C GLY A 233 -16.41 -0.93 -12.34
N LYS A 234 -15.23 -1.07 -11.71
CA LYS A 234 -14.93 -0.44 -10.42
C LYS A 234 -15.08 1.08 -10.46
N GLY A 235 -14.66 1.72 -11.56
CA GLY A 235 -14.78 3.17 -11.75
C GLY A 235 -16.22 3.69 -11.82
N LEU A 236 -17.22 2.83 -12.04
CA LEU A 236 -18.64 3.23 -12.06
C LEU A 236 -19.21 3.47 -10.66
N ASN A 237 -18.57 2.94 -9.61
CA ASN A 237 -18.95 3.05 -8.20
C ASN A 237 -20.41 2.60 -7.92
N ILE A 238 -20.85 1.51 -8.54
CA ILE A 238 -22.20 0.94 -8.42
C ILE A 238 -22.08 -0.55 -8.12
N ASP A 239 -22.93 -1.05 -7.25
CA ASP A 239 -22.95 -2.45 -6.85
C ASP A 239 -23.69 -3.25 -7.93
N LEU A 240 -22.94 -4.04 -8.72
CA LEU A 240 -23.46 -4.83 -9.85
C LEU A 240 -23.07 -6.30 -9.72
N PRO A 241 -24.01 -7.25 -9.93
CA PRO A 241 -23.68 -8.68 -9.88
C PRO A 241 -22.71 -9.09 -11.00
N GLU A 242 -22.73 -8.39 -12.14
CA GLU A 242 -21.78 -8.60 -13.22
C GLU A 242 -20.33 -8.29 -12.80
N LEU A 243 -20.12 -7.33 -11.89
CA LEU A 243 -18.79 -6.98 -11.38
C LEU A 243 -18.25 -8.11 -10.48
N GLU A 244 -19.09 -8.69 -9.61
CA GLU A 244 -18.71 -9.83 -8.78
C GLU A 244 -18.37 -11.07 -9.62
N ASN A 245 -19.15 -11.32 -10.68
CA ASN A 245 -18.88 -12.43 -11.60
C ASN A 245 -17.57 -12.23 -12.37
N LEU A 246 -17.31 -11.00 -12.81
CA LEU A 246 -16.07 -10.64 -13.49
C LEU A 246 -14.86 -10.74 -12.55
N GLU A 247 -15.00 -10.37 -11.27
CA GLU A 247 -13.96 -10.56 -10.25
C GLU A 247 -13.62 -12.04 -10.03
N LYS A 248 -14.65 -12.89 -9.90
CA LYS A 248 -14.48 -14.34 -9.77
C LYS A 248 -13.75 -14.91 -11.00
N LEU A 249 -14.16 -14.52 -12.20
CA LEU A 249 -13.53 -14.94 -13.45
C LEU A 249 -12.07 -14.45 -13.53
N LEU A 250 -11.81 -13.19 -13.18
CA LEU A 250 -10.45 -12.62 -13.19
C LEU A 250 -9.54 -13.38 -12.23
N ASN A 251 -10.00 -13.66 -11.01
CA ASN A 251 -9.27 -14.44 -10.02
C ASN A 251 -9.01 -15.88 -10.51
N HIS A 252 -9.99 -16.49 -11.19
CA HIS A 252 -9.87 -17.83 -11.76
C HIS A 252 -8.79 -17.87 -12.87
N VAL A 253 -8.82 -16.93 -13.81
CA VAL A 253 -7.84 -16.86 -14.92
C VAL A 253 -6.44 -16.49 -14.38
N LYS A 254 -6.32 -15.51 -13.49
CA LYS A 254 -5.05 -15.14 -12.85
C LYS A 254 -4.41 -16.32 -12.13
N TRP A 255 -5.21 -17.09 -11.38
CA TRP A 255 -4.69 -18.29 -10.71
C TRP A 255 -4.18 -19.32 -11.72
N LEU A 256 -4.88 -19.53 -12.85
CA LEU A 256 -4.44 -20.47 -13.88
C LEU A 256 -3.11 -20.04 -14.54
N ASP A 257 -2.97 -18.76 -14.86
CA ASP A 257 -1.72 -18.20 -15.39
C ASP A 257 -0.56 -18.34 -14.40
N GLU A 258 -0.82 -18.02 -13.12
CA GLU A 258 0.14 -18.25 -12.03
C GLU A 258 0.49 -19.74 -11.96
N ALA A 259 -0.49 -20.65 -11.95
CA ALA A 259 -0.30 -22.10 -11.82
C ALA A 259 0.44 -22.73 -13.01
N HIS A 260 0.33 -22.15 -14.21
CA HIS A 260 1.04 -22.58 -15.40
C HIS A 260 2.53 -22.26 -15.31
N THR A 261 2.87 -21.05 -14.86
CA THR A 261 4.25 -20.55 -14.81
C THR A 261 4.97 -20.83 -13.48
N ARG A 262 4.24 -21.31 -12.46
CA ARG A 262 4.75 -21.50 -11.09
C ARG A 262 5.87 -22.55 -11.02
N PRO A 263 7.09 -22.19 -10.59
CA PRO A 263 8.16 -23.14 -10.34
C PRO A 263 7.95 -23.85 -9.00
N VAL A 264 7.19 -24.94 -9.01
CA VAL A 264 6.77 -25.67 -7.79
C VAL A 264 7.96 -26.16 -6.95
N HIS A 265 9.08 -26.51 -7.60
CA HIS A 265 10.29 -27.00 -6.92
C HIS A 265 11.04 -25.94 -6.10
N LEU A 266 10.76 -24.65 -6.31
CA LEU A 266 11.40 -23.56 -5.54
C LEU A 266 10.58 -23.14 -4.32
N GLN A 267 9.43 -23.79 -4.09
CA GLN A 267 8.48 -23.39 -3.07
C GLN A 267 8.51 -24.33 -1.89
N THR A 268 8.11 -23.83 -0.73
CA THR A 268 7.93 -24.68 0.44
C THR A 268 6.64 -25.49 0.32
N LEU A 269 6.58 -26.62 1.01
CA LEU A 269 5.35 -27.45 1.08
C LEU A 269 4.13 -26.62 1.52
N GLN A 270 4.32 -25.70 2.47
CA GLN A 270 3.27 -24.81 2.97
C GLN A 270 2.78 -23.83 1.91
N GLU A 271 3.68 -23.26 1.10
CA GLU A 271 3.31 -22.35 0.01
C GLU A 271 2.49 -23.06 -1.08
N VAL A 272 2.83 -24.32 -1.38
CA VAL A 272 2.06 -25.15 -2.31
C VAL A 272 0.66 -25.42 -1.77
N ASP A 273 0.54 -25.73 -0.47
CA ASP A 273 -0.77 -25.98 0.18
C ASP A 273 -1.66 -24.74 0.18
N VAL A 274 -1.12 -23.58 0.56
CA VAL A 274 -1.85 -22.31 0.51
C VAL A 274 -2.31 -22.01 -0.93
N PHE A 275 -1.45 -22.28 -1.93
CA PHE A 275 -1.79 -22.02 -3.32
C PHE A 275 -2.88 -22.95 -3.86
N ILE A 276 -2.86 -24.24 -3.49
CA ILE A 276 -3.91 -25.21 -3.82
C ILE A 276 -5.23 -24.77 -3.18
N ASN A 277 -5.23 -24.46 -1.87
CA ASN A 277 -6.43 -24.05 -1.15
C ASN A 277 -7.06 -22.77 -1.74
N ARG A 278 -6.23 -21.77 -2.08
CA ARG A 278 -6.68 -20.57 -2.79
C ARG A 278 -7.39 -20.90 -4.11
N GLY A 279 -6.86 -21.86 -4.88
CA GLY A 279 -7.48 -22.30 -6.13
C GLY A 279 -8.86 -22.94 -5.90
N LEU A 280 -8.97 -23.80 -4.89
CA LEU A 280 -10.23 -24.46 -4.52
C LEU A 280 -11.28 -23.46 -4.01
N GLU A 281 -10.87 -22.48 -3.20
CA GLU A 281 -11.74 -21.40 -2.70
C GLU A 281 -12.31 -20.52 -3.82
N ILE A 282 -11.53 -20.29 -4.88
CA ILE A 282 -11.96 -19.54 -6.08
C ILE A 282 -12.85 -20.41 -7.00
N GLY A 283 -13.04 -21.70 -6.68
CA GLY A 283 -13.93 -22.61 -7.39
C GLY A 283 -13.26 -23.41 -8.50
N ILE A 284 -11.93 -23.54 -8.50
CA ILE A 284 -11.22 -24.38 -9.47
C ILE A 284 -11.52 -25.85 -9.16
N PRO A 285 -11.97 -26.65 -10.16
CA PRO A 285 -12.27 -28.06 -9.94
C PRO A 285 -11.04 -28.84 -9.47
N GLU A 286 -11.24 -29.79 -8.55
CA GLU A 286 -10.18 -30.68 -8.08
C GLU A 286 -9.57 -31.53 -9.21
N THR A 287 -10.33 -31.76 -10.27
CA THR A 287 -9.90 -32.49 -11.47
C THR A 287 -9.06 -31.65 -12.42
N ASN A 288 -8.82 -30.36 -12.12
CA ASN A 288 -8.02 -29.50 -12.97
C ASN A 288 -6.56 -30.02 -13.05
N PRO A 289 -5.96 -30.13 -14.26
CA PRO A 289 -4.60 -30.65 -14.43
C PRO A 289 -3.54 -29.93 -13.59
N HIS A 290 -3.68 -28.61 -13.38
CA HIS A 290 -2.74 -27.84 -12.56
C HIS A 290 -2.87 -28.17 -11.08
N ILE A 291 -4.11 -28.34 -10.57
CA ILE A 291 -4.36 -28.77 -9.19
C ILE A 291 -3.80 -30.18 -8.95
N LEU A 292 -4.04 -31.11 -9.88
CA LEU A 292 -3.49 -32.47 -9.79
C LEU A 292 -1.96 -32.46 -9.76
N ARG A 293 -1.32 -31.71 -10.67
CA ARG A 293 0.14 -31.54 -10.69
C ARG A 293 0.69 -31.00 -9.36
N LEU A 294 0.02 -30.02 -8.76
CA LEU A 294 0.41 -29.43 -7.49
C LEU A 294 0.21 -30.41 -6.32
N ARG A 295 -0.89 -31.18 -6.31
CA ARG A 295 -1.14 -32.25 -5.33
C ARG A 295 -0.11 -33.38 -5.43
N ASP A 296 0.27 -33.77 -6.64
CA ASP A 296 1.30 -34.77 -6.85
C ASP A 296 2.66 -34.29 -6.30
N ALA A 297 3.04 -33.05 -6.60
CA ALA A 297 4.26 -32.44 -6.09
C ALA A 297 4.24 -32.32 -4.55
N ARG A 298 3.10 -31.92 -3.96
CA ARG A 298 2.87 -31.90 -2.51
C ARG A 298 3.07 -33.29 -1.90
N THR A 299 2.45 -34.32 -2.47
CA THR A 299 2.56 -35.71 -1.99
C THR A 299 4.01 -36.21 -2.03
N GLN A 300 4.74 -35.86 -3.10
CA GLN A 300 6.17 -36.19 -3.20
C GLN A 300 7.02 -35.45 -2.15
N GLY A 301 6.70 -34.19 -1.86
CA GLY A 301 7.32 -33.40 -0.80
C GLY A 301 7.05 -33.98 0.61
N GLU A 302 5.81 -34.37 0.90
CA GLU A 302 5.43 -35.05 2.14
C GLU A 302 6.14 -36.39 2.32
N TYR A 303 6.23 -37.19 1.25
CA TYR A 303 6.97 -38.45 1.26
C TYR A 303 8.46 -38.23 1.51
N TRP A 304 9.05 -37.22 0.86
CA TRP A 304 10.45 -36.83 1.11
C TRP A 304 10.65 -36.43 2.57
N GLU A 305 9.73 -35.64 3.14
CA GLU A 305 9.81 -35.17 4.52
C GLU A 305 9.72 -36.32 5.54
N ALA A 306 8.78 -37.26 5.32
CA ALA A 306 8.66 -38.45 6.14
C ALA A 306 9.96 -39.26 6.13
N LYS A 307 10.52 -39.48 4.93
CA LYS A 307 11.77 -40.23 4.75
C LYS A 307 12.99 -39.50 5.34
N ALA A 308 13.06 -38.17 5.24
CA ALA A 308 14.11 -37.37 5.84
C ALA A 308 14.06 -37.44 7.38
N LYS A 309 12.86 -37.32 7.96
CA LYS A 309 12.65 -37.45 9.41
C LYS A 309 13.00 -38.85 9.91
N GLU A 310 12.61 -39.89 9.19
CA GLU A 310 12.96 -41.27 9.50
C GLU A 310 14.49 -41.45 9.50
N ILE A 311 15.16 -41.10 8.42
CA ILE A 311 16.62 -41.24 8.30
C ILE A 311 17.38 -40.44 9.35
N MET A 312 16.89 -39.25 9.72
CA MET A 312 17.48 -38.44 10.79
C MET A 312 17.22 -38.98 12.20
N SER A 313 16.19 -39.82 12.38
CA SER A 313 15.86 -40.44 13.68
C SER A 313 16.69 -41.69 13.99
N VAL A 314 17.28 -42.31 12.96
CA VAL A 314 18.12 -43.51 13.12
C VAL A 314 19.46 -43.13 13.75
N GLU A 315 19.94 -43.95 14.69
CA GLU A 315 21.21 -43.76 15.39
C GLU A 315 22.42 -43.71 14.44
N ASN A 316 22.36 -44.38 13.27
CA ASN A 316 23.42 -44.42 12.27
C ASN A 316 22.93 -43.87 10.91
N VAL A 317 23.14 -42.57 10.66
CA VAL A 317 22.66 -41.87 9.45
C VAL A 317 23.63 -41.99 8.26
N HIS A 318 23.35 -42.87 7.29
CA HIS A 318 24.27 -43.13 6.17
C HIS A 318 24.48 -41.89 5.26
N TYR A 319 25.71 -41.38 5.17
CA TYR A 319 26.04 -40.15 4.41
C TYR A 319 25.49 -40.16 2.98
N GLN A 320 25.70 -41.24 2.21
CA GLN A 320 25.23 -41.31 0.82
C GLN A 320 23.70 -41.24 0.70
N GLN A 321 22.95 -41.77 1.68
CA GLN A 321 21.49 -41.72 1.66
C GLN A 321 21.01 -40.30 1.97
N LEU A 322 21.67 -39.61 2.91
CA LEU A 322 21.38 -38.23 3.27
C LEU A 322 21.77 -37.24 2.14
N ASP A 323 22.90 -37.46 1.47
CA ASP A 323 23.35 -36.67 0.32
C ASP A 323 22.42 -36.85 -0.89
N ALA A 324 21.96 -38.09 -1.15
CA ALA A 324 20.95 -38.36 -2.16
C ALA A 324 19.61 -37.67 -1.83
N LEU A 325 19.19 -37.66 -0.56
CA LEU A 325 17.99 -36.95 -0.12
C LEU A 325 18.10 -35.43 -0.30
N SER A 326 19.23 -34.82 0.08
CA SER A 326 19.46 -33.38 -0.12
C SER A 326 19.43 -33.01 -1.62
N LYS A 327 20.04 -33.83 -2.49
CA LYS A 327 19.95 -33.63 -3.95
C LYS A 327 18.53 -33.78 -4.50
N GLN A 328 17.76 -34.73 -3.97
CA GLN A 328 16.35 -34.93 -4.36
C GLN A 328 15.49 -33.72 -3.97
N ALA A 329 15.81 -33.05 -2.87
CA ALA A 329 15.08 -31.87 -2.40
C ALA A 329 15.13 -30.69 -3.39
N ALA A 330 16.17 -30.57 -4.22
CA ALA A 330 16.30 -29.51 -5.21
C ALA A 330 15.19 -29.54 -6.30
N GLY A 331 14.53 -30.68 -6.48
CA GLY A 331 13.45 -30.86 -7.47
C GLY A 331 12.05 -30.91 -6.88
N LEU A 332 11.89 -30.78 -5.55
CA LEU A 332 10.63 -31.00 -4.85
C LEU A 332 10.29 -29.84 -3.92
N PRO A 333 8.99 -29.53 -3.71
CA PRO A 333 8.59 -28.60 -2.68
C PRO A 333 8.77 -29.24 -1.30
N VAL A 334 9.80 -28.82 -0.56
CA VAL A 334 10.14 -29.40 0.75
C VAL A 334 9.99 -28.39 1.88
N THR A 335 9.87 -28.89 3.09
CA THR A 335 9.87 -28.06 4.30
C THR A 335 11.29 -27.52 4.55
N ALA A 336 11.43 -26.19 4.51
CA ALA A 336 12.74 -25.51 4.61
C ALA A 336 13.51 -25.87 5.89
N GLU A 337 12.80 -26.03 7.02
CA GLU A 337 13.40 -26.41 8.29
C GLU A 337 14.01 -27.83 8.24
N THR A 338 13.30 -28.79 7.65
CA THR A 338 13.77 -30.16 7.51
C THR A 338 14.99 -30.23 6.60
N LEU A 339 14.98 -29.52 5.46
CA LEU A 339 16.13 -29.43 4.56
C LEU A 339 17.35 -28.79 5.24
N ALA A 340 17.17 -27.69 5.98
CA ALA A 340 18.25 -27.04 6.71
C ALA A 340 18.90 -27.98 7.74
N ARG A 341 18.10 -28.82 8.42
CA ARG A 341 18.63 -29.83 9.34
C ARG A 341 19.41 -30.92 8.61
N VAL A 342 18.92 -31.40 7.47
CA VAL A 342 19.62 -32.39 6.63
C VAL A 342 20.97 -31.83 6.15
N ASP A 343 20.99 -30.61 5.63
CA ASP A 343 22.20 -29.96 5.13
C ASP A 343 23.21 -29.65 6.24
N ALA A 344 22.73 -29.30 7.45
CA ALA A 344 23.60 -29.10 8.61
C ALA A 344 24.33 -30.39 9.01
N ILE A 345 23.65 -31.54 8.95
CA ILE A 345 24.27 -32.85 9.23
C ILE A 345 25.30 -33.18 8.14
N LEU A 346 24.96 -33.00 6.86
CA LEU A 346 25.89 -33.21 5.74
C LEU A 346 27.13 -32.33 5.83
N LYS A 347 26.95 -31.05 6.16
CA LYS A 347 28.06 -30.10 6.33
C LYS A 347 28.99 -30.53 7.46
N LYS A 348 28.45 -30.88 8.62
CA LYS A 348 29.25 -31.38 9.75
C LYS A 348 30.04 -32.64 9.39
N GLN A 349 29.41 -33.60 8.70
CA GLN A 349 30.09 -34.83 8.26
C GLN A 349 31.20 -34.54 7.25
N ARG A 350 30.99 -33.62 6.31
CA ARG A 350 32.00 -33.21 5.31
C ARG A 350 33.18 -32.51 5.96
N GLU A 351 32.94 -31.54 6.85
CA GLU A 351 34.00 -30.84 7.59
C GLU A 351 34.83 -31.81 8.45
N ALA A 352 34.17 -32.78 9.08
CA ALA A 352 34.86 -33.83 9.84
C ALA A 352 35.74 -34.71 8.92
N GLN A 353 35.22 -35.12 7.76
CA GLN A 353 35.97 -35.89 6.76
C GLN A 353 37.20 -35.12 6.24
N GLU A 354 37.05 -33.85 5.90
CA GLU A 354 38.16 -33.00 5.44
C GLU A 354 39.26 -32.86 6.50
N LYS A 355 38.87 -32.65 7.77
CA LYS A 355 39.81 -32.61 8.91
C LYS A 355 40.56 -33.92 9.10
N ILE A 356 39.85 -35.06 9.02
CA ILE A 356 40.47 -36.40 9.12
C ILE A 356 41.52 -36.58 8.01
N LEU A 357 41.14 -36.29 6.76
CA LEU A 357 42.03 -36.43 5.61
C LEU A 357 43.23 -35.49 5.70
N ALA A 358 43.03 -34.24 6.15
CA ALA A 358 44.11 -33.28 6.35
C ALA A 358 45.12 -33.77 7.40
N LEU A 359 44.65 -34.22 8.57
CA LEU A 359 45.52 -34.77 9.62
C LEU A 359 46.25 -36.04 9.15
N TYR A 360 45.55 -36.93 8.47
CA TYR A 360 46.14 -38.15 7.93
C TYR A 360 47.16 -37.89 6.81
N GLN A 361 46.96 -36.85 5.99
CA GLN A 361 47.94 -36.45 4.99
C GLN A 361 49.16 -35.78 5.64
N GLN A 362 48.95 -34.91 6.63
CA GLN A 362 50.04 -34.26 7.36
C GLN A 362 50.88 -35.26 8.18
N SER A 363 50.29 -36.35 8.68
CA SER A 363 51.04 -37.39 9.40
C SER A 363 52.11 -38.07 8.54
N LYS A 364 51.97 -38.02 7.21
CA LYS A 364 52.91 -38.58 6.23
C LYS A 364 54.06 -37.63 5.86
N ASN A 365 54.12 -36.42 6.43
CA ASN A 365 55.18 -35.46 6.11
C ASN A 365 56.58 -36.03 6.46
N PRO A 366 57.58 -35.97 5.56
CA PRO A 366 58.94 -36.42 5.84
C PRO A 366 59.58 -35.66 7.02
N ASP A 367 59.27 -34.37 7.20
CA ASP A 367 59.70 -33.64 8.38
C ASP A 367 58.77 -33.94 9.57
N PHE A 368 59.33 -34.56 10.60
CA PHE A 368 58.60 -34.91 11.83
C PHE A 368 58.07 -33.69 12.57
N ARG A 369 58.71 -32.51 12.44
CA ARG A 369 58.27 -31.28 13.13
C ARG A 369 57.03 -30.65 12.49
N SER A 370 56.77 -30.97 11.22
CA SER A 370 55.60 -30.50 10.47
C SER A 370 54.43 -31.48 10.48
N ARG A 371 54.50 -32.54 11.30
CA ARG A 371 53.40 -33.49 11.52
C ARG A 371 52.41 -32.94 12.56
N PRO A 372 51.14 -33.37 12.53
CA PRO A 372 50.12 -32.90 13.47
C PRO A 372 50.46 -33.34 14.90
N MET A 373 50.05 -32.53 15.89
CA MET A 373 50.24 -32.91 17.28
C MET A 373 49.26 -34.02 17.68
N TYR A 374 49.66 -34.86 18.63
CA TYR A 374 48.79 -35.91 19.17
C TYR A 374 47.48 -35.35 19.74
N LYS A 375 47.54 -34.16 20.37
CA LYS A 375 46.38 -33.47 20.91
C LYS A 375 45.35 -33.18 19.82
N ASP A 376 45.78 -32.67 18.66
CA ASP A 376 44.90 -32.31 17.54
C ASP A 376 44.18 -33.55 16.99
N VAL A 377 44.90 -34.67 16.85
CA VAL A 377 44.32 -35.95 16.40
C VAL A 377 43.33 -36.48 17.43
N ARG A 378 43.66 -36.45 18.73
CA ARG A 378 42.77 -36.91 19.80
C ARG A 378 41.51 -36.07 19.91
N ASP A 379 41.62 -34.74 19.83
CA ASP A 379 40.49 -33.82 19.93
C ASP A 379 39.55 -34.01 18.72
N VAL A 380 40.10 -34.23 17.52
CA VAL A 380 39.29 -34.63 16.36
C VAL A 380 38.62 -35.99 16.58
N MET A 381 39.36 -37.02 17.01
CA MET A 381 38.79 -38.35 17.28
C MET A 381 37.66 -38.32 18.32
N ALA A 382 37.79 -37.52 19.38
CA ALA A 382 36.72 -37.31 20.37
C ALA A 382 35.49 -36.63 19.75
N SER A 383 35.69 -35.62 18.90
CA SER A 383 34.57 -34.97 18.20
C SER A 383 33.86 -35.89 17.20
N LEU A 384 34.51 -36.99 16.76
CA LEU A 384 33.88 -38.02 15.93
C LEU A 384 33.01 -39.00 16.72
N GLU A 385 33.20 -39.12 18.04
CA GLU A 385 32.34 -39.93 18.90
C GLU A 385 30.95 -39.31 19.06
N GLU A 386 30.85 -37.98 18.93
CA GLU A 386 29.59 -37.24 18.90
C GLU A 386 28.85 -37.35 17.55
N LEU A 387 29.49 -37.91 16.52
CA LEU A 387 28.88 -38.12 15.21
C LEU A 387 28.28 -39.52 15.12
N ASN A 388 27.01 -39.58 14.71
CA ASN A 388 26.27 -40.82 14.44
C ASN A 388 26.93 -41.74 13.41
N ASN A 389 27.86 -41.24 12.58
CA ASN A 389 28.63 -42.08 11.66
C ASN A 389 30.07 -41.60 11.55
N LYS A 390 30.99 -42.56 11.58
CA LYS A 390 32.42 -42.32 11.37
C LYS A 390 32.66 -41.98 9.90
N PRO A 391 33.17 -40.79 9.58
CA PRO A 391 33.49 -40.44 8.21
C PRO A 391 34.55 -41.37 7.60
N ALA A 392 34.63 -41.38 6.27
CA ALA A 392 35.67 -42.14 5.58
C ALA A 392 37.07 -41.66 6.01
N GLY A 393 37.99 -42.61 6.26
CA GLY A 393 39.35 -42.32 6.72
C GLY A 393 39.52 -42.30 8.25
N THR A 394 38.44 -42.37 9.05
CA THR A 394 38.54 -42.45 10.52
C THR A 394 39.38 -43.66 10.97
N VAL A 395 39.21 -44.81 10.32
CA VAL A 395 39.98 -46.04 10.63
C VAL A 395 41.48 -45.85 10.39
N ASP A 396 41.86 -45.10 9.35
CA ASP A 396 43.27 -44.87 9.04
C ASP A 396 43.90 -43.86 10.01
N LEU A 397 43.14 -42.84 10.41
CA LEU A 397 43.58 -41.92 11.47
C LEU A 397 43.68 -42.61 12.83
N GLU A 398 42.77 -43.53 13.14
CA GLU A 398 42.81 -44.36 14.36
C GLU A 398 44.05 -45.26 14.38
N LYS A 399 44.44 -45.84 13.23
CA LYS A 399 45.68 -46.62 13.12
C LYS A 399 46.92 -45.75 13.38
N GLU A 400 46.98 -44.54 12.83
CA GLU A 400 48.10 -43.61 13.09
C GLU A 400 48.13 -43.12 14.54
N GLN A 401 46.96 -42.91 15.17
CA GLN A 401 46.87 -42.62 16.60
C GLN A 401 47.45 -43.77 17.43
N ARG A 402 47.02 -45.01 17.18
CA ARG A 402 47.54 -46.21 17.87
C ARG A 402 49.05 -46.36 17.66
N ARG A 403 49.54 -46.13 16.44
CA ARG A 403 50.97 -46.15 16.11
C ARG A 403 51.76 -45.12 16.92
N HIS A 404 51.23 -43.91 17.07
CA HIS A 404 51.84 -42.87 17.90
C HIS A 404 51.87 -43.28 19.38
N GLU A 405 50.76 -43.81 19.90
CA GLU A 405 50.71 -44.31 21.28
C GLU A 405 51.74 -45.43 21.54
N ASP A 406 51.91 -46.36 20.60
CA ASP A 406 52.91 -47.42 20.71
C ASP A 406 54.35 -46.89 20.64
N TRP A 407 54.59 -45.87 19.82
CA TRP A 407 55.88 -45.17 19.81
C TRP A 407 56.14 -44.49 21.16
N MET A 408 55.14 -43.80 21.72
CA MET A 408 55.23 -43.18 23.05
C MET A 408 55.48 -44.21 24.16
N ARG A 409 54.82 -45.38 24.11
CA ARG A 409 55.06 -46.50 25.05
C ARG A 409 56.50 -47.01 24.97
N ARG A 410 57.05 -47.18 23.75
CA ARG A 410 58.45 -47.59 23.56
C ARG A 410 59.43 -46.53 24.06
N GLY A 411 59.19 -45.25 23.77
CA GLY A 411 60.00 -44.14 24.28
C GLY A 411 60.06 -44.12 25.81
N LYS A 412 58.91 -44.29 26.47
CA LYS A 412 58.85 -44.41 27.94
C LYS A 412 59.68 -45.56 28.49
N LYS A 413 59.73 -46.70 27.80
CA LYS A 413 60.52 -47.87 28.22
C LYS A 413 62.02 -47.64 28.08
N LEU A 414 62.44 -46.93 27.03
CA LEU A 414 63.87 -46.68 26.73
C LEU A 414 64.45 -45.56 27.60
N PHE A 415 63.71 -44.47 27.75
CA PHE A 415 64.22 -43.23 28.32
C PHE A 415 63.67 -42.92 29.71
N GLY A 416 62.76 -43.73 30.25
CA GLY A 416 62.15 -43.46 31.54
C GLY A 416 61.76 -44.74 32.29
N LYS A 417 61.00 -44.58 33.37
CA LYS A 417 60.39 -45.70 34.09
C LYS A 417 59.04 -46.03 33.45
N ALA A 418 58.78 -47.30 33.19
CA ALA A 418 57.57 -47.74 32.46
C ALA A 418 56.25 -47.22 33.06
N ASN A 419 56.19 -47.07 34.39
CA ASN A 419 55.00 -46.62 35.11
C ASN A 419 54.95 -45.10 35.38
N ALA A 420 55.94 -44.33 34.92
CA ALA A 420 55.96 -42.90 35.17
C ALA A 420 54.96 -42.13 34.28
N PRO A 421 54.29 -41.09 34.82
CA PRO A 421 53.47 -40.18 34.03
C PRO A 421 54.26 -39.50 32.90
N LEU A 422 53.57 -39.13 31.81
CA LEU A 422 54.20 -38.51 30.63
C LEU A 422 54.96 -37.22 30.94
N HIS A 423 54.45 -36.39 31.85
CA HIS A 423 55.11 -35.12 32.22
C HIS A 423 56.45 -35.34 32.92
N ILE A 424 56.61 -36.43 33.68
CA ILE A 424 57.88 -36.80 34.33
C ILE A 424 58.91 -37.21 33.28
N LEU A 425 58.50 -38.02 32.29
CA LEU A 425 59.37 -38.35 31.16
C LEU A 425 59.77 -37.08 30.39
N HIS A 426 58.82 -36.17 30.12
CA HIS A 426 59.09 -34.91 29.43
C HIS A 426 60.12 -34.06 30.19
N GLN A 427 59.97 -33.91 31.51
CA GLN A 427 60.94 -33.21 32.33
C GLN A 427 62.33 -33.87 32.26
N HIS A 428 62.39 -35.20 32.31
CA HIS A 428 63.65 -35.92 32.16
C HIS A 428 64.27 -35.74 30.75
N MET A 429 63.46 -35.74 29.69
CA MET A 429 63.94 -35.50 28.33
C MET A 429 64.43 -34.06 28.13
N ASN A 430 63.78 -33.07 28.72
CA ASN A 430 64.28 -31.70 28.72
C ASN A 430 65.60 -31.59 29.46
N LEU A 431 65.71 -32.22 30.63
CA LEU A 431 66.96 -32.29 31.39
C LEU A 431 68.08 -32.93 30.55
N VAL A 432 67.81 -34.02 29.83
CA VAL A 432 68.80 -34.69 28.96
C VAL A 432 69.15 -33.80 27.76
N LYS A 433 68.15 -33.15 27.16
CA LYS A 433 68.35 -32.23 26.04
C LYS A 433 69.22 -31.03 26.45
N GLU A 434 68.89 -30.35 27.53
CA GLU A 434 69.68 -29.22 28.06
C GLU A 434 71.12 -29.65 28.36
N ARG A 435 71.31 -30.85 28.91
CA ARG A 435 72.63 -31.43 29.15
C ARG A 435 73.41 -31.58 27.83
N ASN A 436 72.77 -32.14 26.81
CA ASN A 436 73.39 -32.36 25.51
C ASN A 436 73.66 -31.03 24.79
N ASP A 437 72.71 -30.09 24.83
CA ASP A 437 72.86 -28.76 24.23
C ASP A 437 74.08 -28.05 24.84
N ALA A 438 74.28 -28.13 26.16
CA ALA A 438 75.48 -27.62 26.82
C ALA A 438 76.76 -28.40 26.42
N CYS A 439 76.73 -29.74 26.46
CA CYS A 439 77.89 -30.58 26.09
C CYS A 439 78.36 -30.37 24.65
N PHE A 440 77.47 -30.03 23.74
CA PHE A 440 77.75 -29.90 22.30
C PHE A 440 77.72 -28.44 21.81
N GLU A 441 77.74 -27.46 22.72
CA GLU A 441 77.77 -26.06 22.36
C GLU A 441 79.13 -25.68 21.76
N LEU A 442 79.18 -25.44 20.44
CA LEU A 442 80.42 -25.12 19.71
C LEU A 442 81.07 -23.79 20.11
N ARG A 443 80.37 -22.97 20.90
CA ARG A 443 80.85 -21.69 21.40
C ARG A 443 81.39 -21.80 22.83
N ASP A 444 81.26 -22.97 23.43
CA ASP A 444 81.74 -23.22 24.77
C ASP A 444 83.28 -23.11 24.81
N LYS A 445 83.78 -22.47 25.86
CA LYS A 445 85.21 -22.24 26.06
C LYS A 445 85.57 -22.67 27.49
N PRO A 446 86.70 -23.39 27.67
CA PRO A 446 87.18 -23.73 29.00
C PRO A 446 87.27 -22.47 29.86
N ARG A 447 86.68 -22.53 31.05
CA ARG A 447 86.79 -21.43 32.03
C ARG A 447 88.14 -21.51 32.73
N MET A 448 88.60 -20.38 33.27
CA MET A 448 89.79 -20.36 34.15
C MET A 448 89.57 -21.30 35.35
N PRO A 449 90.63 -21.92 35.90
CA PRO A 449 90.49 -22.86 37.00
C PRO A 449 89.77 -22.21 38.18
N VAL A 450 88.61 -22.74 38.54
CA VAL A 450 87.88 -22.42 39.77
C VAL A 450 87.80 -23.72 40.56
N GLU A 451 88.32 -23.72 41.79
CA GLU A 451 88.23 -24.90 42.64
C GLU A 451 86.77 -25.16 43.04
N PRO A 452 86.28 -26.41 43.00
CA PRO A 452 84.95 -26.74 43.50
C PRO A 452 84.84 -26.41 44.99
N SER A 453 83.79 -25.69 45.38
CA SER A 453 83.58 -25.22 46.77
C SER A 453 83.56 -26.36 47.80
N SER A 454 83.23 -27.59 47.40
CA SER A 454 83.27 -28.77 48.29
C SER A 454 84.67 -29.24 48.69
N ARG A 455 85.74 -28.79 48.02
CA ARG A 455 87.14 -29.12 48.39
C ARG A 455 87.79 -28.05 49.28
N GLU A 456 87.13 -26.91 49.49
CA GLU A 456 87.59 -25.88 50.41
C GLU A 456 87.36 -26.29 51.87
N HIS A 457 88.36 -26.05 52.74
CA HIS A 457 88.27 -26.42 54.16
C HIS A 457 87.26 -25.55 54.95
N THR A 458 86.80 -24.43 54.38
CA THR A 458 85.70 -23.58 54.87
C THR A 458 85.11 -22.83 53.67
N PRO A 459 83.88 -23.10 53.22
CA PRO A 459 83.33 -22.44 52.05
C PRO A 459 82.93 -20.99 52.39
N GLU A 460 83.61 -20.00 51.80
CA GLU A 460 83.16 -18.61 51.83
C GLU A 460 82.15 -18.39 50.68
N LEU A 461 80.97 -17.85 50.99
CA LEU A 461 79.98 -17.46 49.98
C LEU A 461 80.50 -16.23 49.23
N ASP A 462 81.28 -16.44 48.17
CA ASP A 462 81.80 -15.36 47.34
C ASP A 462 80.65 -14.75 46.51
N THR A 463 80.03 -13.70 47.06
CA THR A 463 78.88 -12.99 46.46
C THR A 463 79.27 -12.10 45.27
N LYS A 464 80.49 -12.23 44.74
CA LYS A 464 81.01 -11.39 43.64
C LYS A 464 80.88 -12.01 42.25
N ASN A 465 80.59 -13.30 42.13
CA ASN A 465 80.29 -13.95 40.84
C ASN A 465 78.78 -14.12 40.67
N ASN A 466 78.19 -13.29 39.82
CA ASN A 466 76.75 -13.35 39.51
C ASN A 466 76.36 -14.49 38.55
N PHE A 467 77.28 -15.44 38.31
CA PHE A 467 77.08 -16.60 37.47
C PHE A 467 77.22 -17.85 38.35
N PRO A 468 76.26 -18.80 38.33
CA PRO A 468 76.40 -20.03 39.08
C PRO A 468 77.66 -20.78 38.64
N ASP A 469 78.42 -21.28 39.61
CA ASP A 469 79.62 -22.08 39.36
C ASP A 469 79.18 -23.41 38.76
N VAL A 470 79.23 -23.45 37.42
CA VAL A 470 78.87 -24.61 36.61
C VAL A 470 80.14 -25.34 36.21
N PHE A 471 80.18 -26.61 36.60
CA PHE A 471 81.31 -27.50 36.41
C PHE A 471 80.92 -28.61 35.41
N CYS A 472 81.91 -29.28 34.82
CA CYS A 472 81.83 -30.28 33.77
C CYS A 472 81.44 -29.75 32.39
N LEU A 473 81.72 -30.54 31.35
CA LEU A 473 81.26 -30.35 29.97
C LEU A 473 79.74 -30.13 29.89
N CYS A 474 78.97 -30.65 30.85
CA CYS A 474 77.52 -30.48 30.89
C CYS A 474 77.02 -29.21 31.59
N ARG A 475 77.93 -28.35 32.09
CA ARG A 475 77.67 -27.05 32.71
C ARG A 475 76.60 -27.10 33.80
N ARG A 476 76.77 -28.04 34.75
CA ARG A 476 75.86 -28.21 35.90
C ARG A 476 76.53 -27.81 37.20
N PRO A 477 75.74 -27.48 38.23
CA PRO A 477 76.28 -27.34 39.58
C PRO A 477 76.98 -28.63 40.00
N GLU A 478 77.93 -28.48 40.91
CA GLU A 478 78.72 -29.58 41.45
C GLU A 478 77.83 -30.76 41.92
N ALA A 479 78.15 -31.97 41.46
CA ALA A 479 77.39 -33.17 41.81
C ALA A 479 78.27 -34.43 41.75
N GLY A 480 78.49 -35.08 42.91
CA GLY A 480 79.24 -36.33 43.01
C GLY A 480 80.76 -36.14 42.89
N MET A 481 81.47 -37.17 42.42
CA MET A 481 82.92 -37.11 42.23
C MET A 481 83.24 -36.45 40.88
N MET A 482 83.97 -35.34 40.91
CA MET A 482 84.43 -34.61 39.73
C MET A 482 85.92 -34.87 39.48
N ILE A 483 86.32 -34.96 38.21
CA ILE A 483 87.71 -35.24 37.81
C ILE A 483 88.17 -34.08 36.93
N GLU A 484 89.21 -33.38 37.39
CA GLU A 484 89.83 -32.29 36.63
C GLU A 484 90.48 -32.82 35.36
N CYS A 485 90.24 -32.13 34.24
CA CYS A 485 90.97 -32.37 33.02
C CYS A 485 92.41 -31.84 33.14
N GLU A 486 93.40 -32.72 33.03
CA GLU A 486 94.83 -32.35 33.14
C GLU A 486 95.32 -31.36 32.07
N LEU A 487 94.55 -31.16 30.98
CA LEU A 487 94.93 -30.28 29.86
C LEU A 487 94.30 -28.89 29.93
N CYS A 488 93.04 -28.80 30.35
CA CYS A 488 92.31 -27.53 30.39
C CYS A 488 91.94 -27.08 31.81
N HIS A 489 92.27 -27.88 32.84
CA HIS A 489 92.02 -27.61 34.26
C HIS A 489 90.55 -27.34 34.59
N GLU A 490 89.66 -27.84 33.75
CA GLU A 490 88.22 -27.77 33.91
C GLU A 490 87.74 -29.04 34.63
N TRP A 491 86.87 -28.86 35.62
CA TRP A 491 86.32 -29.91 36.47
C TRP A 491 85.13 -30.60 35.85
#